data_AF-A0A6N8ITV8-F1
#
_entry.id   AF-A0A6N8ITV8-F1
#
_cell.length_a   1.000
_cell.length_b   1.000
_cell.length_c   1.000
_cell.angle_alpha   90.00
_cell.angle_beta   90.00
_cell.angle_gamma   90.00
#
_symmetry.space_group_name_H-M   'P 1'
#
loop_
_entity.id
_entity.type
_entity.pdbx_description
1 polymer ?
#
loop_
_entity_poly.entity_id
_entity_poly.type
_entity_poly.pdbx_seq_one_letter_code
_entity_poly.pdbx_strand_id
1 'polypeptide(L)'
;MATHSGSFHADDVFGVAVLAAVFPDHAIVRTRDAGALAAADFAVDVGGEWDPARGRFDHHQRGFDGARTRLEADGRTVPAEGYAGAGLVWREFGSTYVAQAARALGRELEAGTVAAIAADVDAALVRYLDLVDTGAADVAPGIFGISSQVALLNTTWLEEQGLGADALAALQLERFRQAMAFLGRSLERFVLRAIGQVLAADSVRRAERLFDGRVLLLADGGMPWTRVVVREMPQVQLVVYPESGRPQYQIRTVPAAEGTFASRIDLPRAWAGLRDQELVDVTGVADAVFCHLNLFIAGARSREGALRLAQLALDGAAGDTGEPGAPTR
;
A
#
# COMPACT_ATOMS: atom_id res chain seq x y z
N MET A 1 3.95 2.63 -27.01
CA MET A 1 2.75 2.76 -26.17
C MET A 1 2.04 4.05 -26.54
N ALA A 2 0.75 3.98 -26.84
CA ALA A 2 -0.07 5.13 -27.17
C ALA A 2 -1.19 5.33 -26.14
N THR A 3 -1.54 6.59 -25.89
CA THR A 3 -2.70 7.00 -25.09
C THR A 3 -3.28 8.28 -25.65
N HIS A 4 -4.44 8.73 -25.18
CA HIS A 4 -5.11 9.90 -25.72
C HIS A 4 -4.30 11.20 -25.48
N SER A 5 -4.51 12.19 -26.35
CA SER A 5 -3.85 13.50 -26.28
C SER A 5 -4.62 14.58 -25.50
N GLY A 6 -5.68 14.21 -24.76
CA GLY A 6 -6.44 15.15 -23.92
C GLY A 6 -5.83 15.41 -22.55
N SER A 7 -6.56 16.06 -21.66
CA SER A 7 -6.25 16.03 -20.23
C SER A 7 -6.20 14.59 -19.77
N PHE A 8 -5.11 14.19 -19.11
CA PHE A 8 -4.93 12.84 -18.60
C PHE A 8 -5.59 12.67 -17.24
N HIS A 9 -5.95 11.43 -16.95
CA HIS A 9 -6.55 11.01 -15.70
C HIS A 9 -5.56 10.10 -14.96
N ALA A 10 -6.00 9.51 -13.85
CA ALA A 10 -5.12 8.61 -13.11
C ALA A 10 -5.05 7.22 -13.74
N ASP A 11 -6.07 6.81 -14.49
CA ASP A 11 -6.17 5.47 -15.03
C ASP A 11 -5.28 5.28 -16.27
N ASP A 12 -5.27 6.21 -17.21
CA ASP A 12 -4.39 6.22 -18.39
C ASP A 12 -2.92 6.36 -17.99
N VAL A 13 -2.62 7.29 -17.07
CA VAL A 13 -1.29 7.45 -16.49
C VAL A 13 -0.83 6.17 -15.79
N PHE A 14 -1.71 5.51 -15.02
CA PHE A 14 -1.39 4.27 -14.31
C PHE A 14 -1.09 3.15 -15.29
N GLY A 15 -1.98 2.93 -16.27
CA GLY A 15 -1.82 1.88 -17.27
C GLY A 15 -0.52 2.04 -18.05
N VAL A 16 -0.21 3.25 -18.52
CA VAL A 16 1.05 3.50 -19.24
C VAL A 16 2.26 3.35 -18.32
N ALA A 17 2.19 3.76 -17.04
CA ALA A 17 3.28 3.58 -16.08
C ALA A 17 3.58 2.10 -15.77
N VAL A 18 2.54 1.25 -15.67
CA VAL A 18 2.71 -0.21 -15.50
C VAL A 18 3.42 -0.80 -16.72
N LEU A 19 2.94 -0.49 -17.93
CA LEU A 19 3.56 -0.97 -19.17
C LEU A 19 5.00 -0.50 -19.31
N ALA A 20 5.29 0.77 -19.00
CA ALA A 20 6.64 1.35 -19.04
C ALA A 20 7.62 0.65 -18.09
N ALA A 21 7.14 0.19 -16.94
CA ALA A 21 7.95 -0.59 -16.00
C ALA A 21 8.18 -2.03 -16.47
N VAL A 22 7.16 -2.66 -17.07
CA VAL A 22 7.25 -4.04 -17.59
C VAL A 22 8.10 -4.12 -18.85
N PHE A 23 8.02 -3.10 -19.70
CA PHE A 23 8.74 -2.95 -20.97
C PHE A 23 9.60 -1.68 -20.91
N PRO A 24 10.83 -1.75 -20.35
CA PRO A 24 11.66 -0.57 -20.10
C PRO A 24 12.11 0.13 -21.39
N ASP A 25 12.27 -0.61 -22.48
CA ASP A 25 12.53 -0.06 -23.81
C ASP A 25 11.21 0.33 -24.47
N HIS A 26 10.80 1.59 -24.29
CA HIS A 26 9.51 2.06 -24.80
C HIS A 26 9.57 3.50 -25.34
N ALA A 27 8.62 3.80 -26.21
CA ALA A 27 8.25 5.16 -26.59
C ALA A 27 6.79 5.42 -26.22
N ILE A 28 6.51 6.63 -25.73
CA ILE A 28 5.17 7.09 -25.38
C ILE A 28 4.73 8.10 -26.42
N VAL A 29 3.55 7.86 -27.00
CA VAL A 29 2.90 8.75 -27.96
C VAL A 29 1.53 9.13 -27.41
N ARG A 30 1.24 10.43 -27.33
CA ARG A 30 -0.09 10.93 -26.96
C ARG A 30 -0.82 11.35 -28.23
N THR A 31 -1.84 10.62 -28.63
CA THR A 31 -2.50 10.80 -29.93
C THR A 31 -3.93 10.25 -29.94
N ARG A 32 -4.73 10.71 -30.90
CA ARG A 32 -6.01 10.08 -31.30
C ARG A 32 -6.00 9.65 -32.76
N ASP A 33 -4.86 9.77 -33.44
CA ASP A 33 -4.71 9.35 -34.83
C ASP A 33 -4.79 7.83 -34.94
N ALA A 34 -5.77 7.33 -35.70
CA ALA A 34 -6.02 5.90 -35.83
C ALA A 34 -4.82 5.12 -36.42
N GLY A 35 -4.03 5.74 -37.30
CA GLY A 35 -2.84 5.12 -37.88
C GLY A 35 -1.74 4.91 -36.83
N ALA A 36 -1.46 5.94 -36.03
CA ALA A 36 -0.51 5.88 -34.93
C ALA A 36 -0.95 4.88 -33.85
N LEU A 37 -2.26 4.83 -33.53
CA LEU A 37 -2.80 3.85 -32.58
C LEU A 37 -2.68 2.41 -33.11
N ALA A 38 -2.95 2.19 -34.40
CA ALA A 38 -2.80 0.88 -35.03
C ALA A 38 -1.35 0.41 -35.04
N ALA A 39 -0.39 1.33 -35.25
CA ALA A 39 1.04 1.03 -35.27
C ALA A 39 1.66 0.82 -33.88
N ALA A 40 1.02 1.29 -32.81
CA ALA A 40 1.52 1.12 -31.45
C ALA A 40 1.35 -0.33 -30.95
N ASP A 41 2.37 -0.83 -30.23
CA ASP A 41 2.29 -2.14 -29.56
C ASP A 41 1.16 -2.19 -28.54
N PHE A 42 0.99 -1.08 -27.82
CA PHE A 42 -0.05 -0.90 -26.81
C PHE A 42 -0.80 0.41 -27.02
N ALA A 43 -2.13 0.37 -26.88
CA ALA A 43 -3.00 1.54 -26.80
C ALA A 43 -3.80 1.47 -25.49
N VAL A 44 -3.68 2.51 -24.65
CA VAL A 44 -4.28 2.58 -23.31
C VAL A 44 -5.22 3.78 -23.27
N ASP A 45 -6.45 3.53 -22.85
CA ASP A 45 -7.51 4.53 -22.72
C ASP A 45 -7.76 5.33 -24.02
N VAL A 46 -7.59 4.65 -25.15
CA VAL A 46 -7.81 5.23 -26.48
C VAL A 46 -7.97 4.12 -27.53
N GLY A 47 -8.81 4.39 -28.54
CA GLY A 47 -8.97 3.55 -29.73
C GLY A 47 -10.30 2.79 -29.82
N GLY A 48 -11.10 2.79 -28.75
CA GLY A 48 -12.42 2.17 -28.69
C GLY A 48 -12.40 0.65 -28.80
N GLU A 49 -11.32 0.02 -28.32
CA GLU A 49 -11.11 -1.42 -28.44
C GLU A 49 -10.48 -2.00 -27.16
N TRP A 50 -11.05 -3.12 -26.71
CA TRP A 50 -10.44 -3.97 -25.70
C TRP A 50 -10.06 -5.33 -26.28
N ASP A 51 -8.77 -5.52 -26.52
CA ASP A 51 -8.18 -6.76 -26.99
C ASP A 51 -6.78 -6.88 -26.37
N PRO A 52 -6.64 -7.57 -25.23
CA PRO A 52 -5.35 -7.74 -24.56
C PRO A 52 -4.28 -8.41 -25.45
N ALA A 53 -4.68 -9.35 -26.32
CA ALA A 53 -3.76 -10.05 -27.21
C ALA A 53 -3.17 -9.12 -28.27
N ARG A 54 -3.91 -8.07 -28.65
CA ARG A 54 -3.43 -6.98 -29.52
C ARG A 54 -2.94 -5.76 -28.74
N GLY A 55 -2.84 -5.83 -27.42
CA GLY A 55 -2.39 -4.72 -26.58
C GLY A 55 -3.35 -3.51 -26.59
N ARG A 56 -4.67 -3.74 -26.72
CA ARG A 56 -5.68 -2.68 -26.72
C ARG A 56 -6.44 -2.69 -25.40
N PHE A 57 -6.37 -1.58 -24.67
CA PHE A 57 -6.89 -1.43 -23.31
C PHE A 57 -7.73 -0.15 -23.21
N ASP A 58 -8.84 -0.12 -23.94
CA ASP A 58 -9.84 0.96 -23.86
C ASP A 58 -11.19 0.41 -23.37
N HIS A 59 -11.93 1.26 -22.67
CA HIS A 59 -13.24 0.97 -22.09
C HIS A 59 -14.37 1.85 -22.66
N HIS A 60 -14.05 2.84 -23.50
CA HIS A 60 -14.99 3.82 -24.06
C HIS A 60 -15.95 3.28 -25.13
N GLN A 61 -15.80 2.03 -25.56
CA GLN A 61 -16.61 1.42 -26.61
C GLN A 61 -18.06 1.21 -26.15
N ARG A 62 -18.98 1.43 -27.09
CA ARG A 62 -20.40 1.23 -26.85
C ARG A 62 -20.68 -0.21 -26.43
N GLY A 63 -21.30 -0.37 -25.26
CA GLY A 63 -21.67 -1.68 -24.73
C GLY A 63 -20.51 -2.43 -24.08
N PHE A 64 -19.41 -1.76 -23.73
CA PHE A 64 -18.36 -2.34 -22.90
C PHE A 64 -18.93 -2.94 -21.61
N ASP A 65 -18.60 -4.20 -21.35
CA ASP A 65 -19.05 -4.99 -20.19
C ASP A 65 -17.88 -5.57 -19.38
N GLY A 66 -16.65 -5.11 -19.65
CA GLY A 66 -15.47 -5.54 -18.93
C GLY A 66 -15.52 -5.11 -17.47
N ALA A 67 -15.62 -6.09 -16.58
CA ALA A 67 -15.69 -5.87 -15.14
C ALA A 67 -14.90 -6.93 -14.36
N ARG A 68 -14.50 -6.56 -13.14
CA ARG A 68 -14.10 -7.52 -12.11
C ARG A 68 -15.23 -8.49 -11.83
N THR A 69 -14.92 -9.60 -11.18
CA THR A 69 -15.92 -10.57 -10.75
C THR A 69 -15.89 -10.76 -9.25
N ARG A 70 -17.05 -11.04 -8.65
CA ARG A 70 -17.22 -11.36 -7.24
C ARG A 70 -17.94 -12.69 -7.09
N LEU A 71 -17.50 -13.48 -6.12
CA LEU A 71 -18.19 -14.70 -5.69
C LEU A 71 -19.25 -14.33 -4.64
N GLU A 72 -20.51 -14.63 -4.93
CA GLU A 72 -21.63 -14.47 -3.99
C GLU A 72 -21.70 -15.64 -3.00
N ALA A 73 -22.42 -15.45 -1.89
CA ALA A 73 -22.54 -16.46 -0.83
C ALA A 73 -23.19 -17.79 -1.30
N ASP A 74 -23.97 -17.74 -2.38
CA ASP A 74 -24.59 -18.89 -3.03
C ASP A 74 -23.64 -19.63 -4.01
N GLY A 75 -22.40 -19.18 -4.15
CA GLY A 75 -21.38 -19.76 -5.03
C GLY A 75 -21.41 -19.26 -6.47
N ARG A 76 -22.27 -18.29 -6.81
CA ARG A 76 -22.33 -17.69 -8.15
C ARG A 76 -21.28 -16.61 -8.33
N THR A 77 -20.60 -16.61 -9.47
CA THR A 77 -19.72 -15.51 -9.89
C THR A 77 -20.54 -14.47 -10.65
N VAL A 78 -20.48 -13.21 -10.22
CA VAL A 78 -21.20 -12.09 -10.83
C VAL A 78 -20.25 -10.95 -11.22
N PRO A 79 -20.61 -10.11 -12.21
CA PRO A 79 -19.89 -8.86 -12.46
C PRO A 79 -19.89 -7.97 -11.20
N ALA A 80 -18.76 -7.31 -10.98
CA ALA A 80 -18.54 -6.38 -9.88
C ALA A 80 -18.19 -5.00 -10.46
N GLU A 81 -17.10 -4.39 -10.02
CA GLU A 81 -16.67 -3.07 -10.48
C GLU A 81 -16.15 -3.13 -11.93
N GLY A 82 -16.60 -2.19 -12.76
CA GLY A 82 -16.12 -2.03 -14.15
C GLY A 82 -14.62 -1.72 -14.21
N TYR A 83 -13.99 -2.13 -15.30
CA TYR A 83 -12.61 -1.74 -15.57
C TYR A 83 -12.54 -0.40 -16.33
N ALA A 84 -11.50 0.38 -16.05
CA ALA A 84 -11.01 1.46 -16.90
C ALA A 84 -9.60 1.09 -17.42
N GLY A 85 -8.89 2.01 -18.07
CA GLY A 85 -7.57 1.74 -18.66
C GLY A 85 -6.58 1.11 -17.67
N ALA A 86 -6.56 1.60 -16.43
CA ALA A 86 -5.70 1.07 -15.36
C ALA A 86 -5.97 -0.39 -15.04
N GLY A 87 -7.22 -0.74 -14.74
CA GLY A 87 -7.61 -2.11 -14.42
C GLY A 87 -7.42 -3.08 -15.56
N LEU A 88 -7.67 -2.63 -16.80
CA LEU A 88 -7.46 -3.44 -17.99
C LEU A 88 -5.98 -3.83 -18.17
N VAL A 89 -5.08 -2.87 -18.01
CA VAL A 89 -3.63 -3.11 -18.06
C VAL A 89 -3.18 -3.95 -16.86
N TRP A 90 -3.63 -3.62 -15.65
CA TRP A 90 -3.22 -4.33 -14.43
C TRP A 90 -3.66 -5.79 -14.43
N ARG A 91 -4.84 -6.09 -14.97
CA ARG A 91 -5.32 -7.46 -15.12
C ARG A 91 -4.38 -8.30 -15.98
N GLU A 92 -3.83 -7.72 -17.04
CA GLU A 92 -2.92 -8.42 -17.96
C GLU A 92 -1.49 -8.49 -17.41
N PHE A 93 -0.98 -7.38 -16.86
CA PHE A 93 0.45 -7.22 -16.56
C PHE A 93 0.80 -7.09 -15.07
N GLY A 94 -0.19 -7.04 -14.17
CA GLY A 94 0.03 -6.84 -12.74
C GLY A 94 0.88 -7.94 -12.10
N SER A 95 0.61 -9.21 -12.44
CA SER A 95 1.45 -10.33 -11.98
C SER A 95 2.88 -10.24 -12.53
N THR A 96 3.06 -9.85 -13.78
CA THR A 96 4.38 -9.64 -14.39
C THR A 96 5.15 -8.53 -13.67
N TYR A 97 4.49 -7.40 -13.40
CA TYR A 97 5.06 -6.29 -12.64
C TYR A 97 5.51 -6.74 -11.25
N VAL A 98 4.65 -7.43 -10.50
CA VAL A 98 4.97 -7.93 -9.15
C VAL A 98 6.15 -8.90 -9.17
N ALA A 99 6.18 -9.83 -10.13
CA ALA A 99 7.29 -10.77 -10.28
C ALA A 99 8.62 -10.05 -10.56
N GLN A 100 8.63 -9.06 -11.46
CA GLN A 100 9.81 -8.25 -11.75
C GLN A 100 10.26 -7.44 -10.52
N ALA A 101 9.33 -6.83 -9.78
CA ALA A 101 9.64 -6.11 -8.55
C ALA A 101 10.25 -7.02 -7.47
N ALA A 102 9.76 -8.26 -7.34
CA ALA A 102 10.36 -9.24 -6.44
C ALA A 102 11.80 -9.61 -6.86
N ARG A 103 12.03 -9.80 -8.17
CA ARG A 103 13.37 -10.09 -8.71
C ARG A 103 14.36 -8.97 -8.46
N ALA A 104 13.92 -7.72 -8.56
CA ALA A 104 14.75 -6.55 -8.24
C ALA A 104 15.20 -6.53 -6.76
N LEU A 105 14.47 -7.20 -5.87
CA LEU A 105 14.86 -7.43 -4.47
C LEU A 105 15.72 -8.69 -4.27
N GLY A 106 16.11 -9.39 -5.35
CA GLY A 106 16.81 -10.67 -5.28
C GLY A 106 15.92 -11.80 -4.77
N ARG A 107 14.61 -11.76 -5.03
CA ARG A 107 13.64 -12.77 -4.60
C ARG A 107 12.89 -13.35 -5.79
N GLU A 108 12.74 -14.67 -5.82
CA GLU A 108 11.79 -15.35 -6.69
C GLU A 108 10.57 -15.76 -5.85
N LEU A 109 9.38 -15.45 -6.33
CA LEU A 109 8.12 -15.78 -5.69
C LEU A 109 7.36 -16.81 -6.52
N GLU A 110 6.68 -17.73 -5.85
CA GLU A 110 5.79 -18.67 -6.53
C GLU A 110 4.64 -17.93 -7.23
N ALA A 111 4.17 -18.46 -8.36
CA ALA A 111 3.15 -17.83 -9.19
C ALA A 111 1.85 -17.52 -8.42
N GLY A 112 1.41 -18.41 -7.53
CA GLY A 112 0.23 -18.19 -6.67
C GLY A 112 0.41 -17.00 -5.72
N THR A 113 1.62 -16.84 -5.17
CA THR A 113 1.98 -15.71 -4.29
C THR A 113 2.01 -14.40 -5.07
N VAL A 114 2.60 -14.41 -6.27
CA VAL A 114 2.60 -13.25 -7.17
C VAL A 114 1.16 -12.82 -7.50
N ALA A 115 0.30 -13.76 -7.88
CA ALA A 115 -1.09 -13.49 -8.20
C ALA A 115 -1.87 -12.94 -6.99
N ALA A 116 -1.64 -13.48 -5.79
CA ALA A 116 -2.26 -12.98 -4.57
C ALA A 116 -1.83 -11.55 -4.25
N ILE A 117 -0.55 -11.21 -4.40
CA ILE A 117 -0.06 -9.84 -4.22
C ILE A 117 -0.68 -8.91 -5.26
N ALA A 118 -0.72 -9.31 -6.53
CA ALA A 118 -1.32 -8.50 -7.59
C ALA A 118 -2.82 -8.24 -7.35
N ALA A 119 -3.56 -9.22 -6.82
CA ALA A 119 -4.95 -9.07 -6.42
C ALA A 119 -5.13 -8.14 -5.21
N ASP A 120 -4.26 -8.22 -4.20
CA ASP A 120 -4.26 -7.30 -3.05
C ASP A 120 -3.99 -5.85 -3.51
N VAL A 121 -3.09 -5.64 -4.48
CA VAL A 121 -2.83 -4.33 -5.09
C VAL A 121 -4.02 -3.83 -5.91
N ASP A 122 -4.64 -4.72 -6.70
CA ASP A 122 -5.84 -4.38 -7.47
C ASP A 122 -6.97 -3.88 -6.56
N ALA A 123 -7.27 -4.63 -5.50
CA ALA A 123 -8.35 -4.33 -4.57
C ALA A 123 -8.13 -3.03 -3.79
N ALA A 124 -6.87 -2.70 -3.48
CA ALA A 124 -6.50 -1.58 -2.63
C ALA A 124 -6.20 -0.28 -3.38
N LEU A 125 -5.83 -0.35 -4.66
CA LEU A 125 -5.44 0.83 -5.46
C LEU A 125 -6.14 0.88 -6.81
N VAL A 126 -5.93 -0.13 -7.66
CA VAL A 126 -6.33 -0.06 -9.07
C VAL A 126 -7.84 0.05 -9.24
N ARG A 127 -8.59 -0.71 -8.42
CA ARG A 127 -10.05 -0.63 -8.37
C ARG A 127 -10.55 0.78 -8.06
N TYR A 128 -9.90 1.53 -7.16
CA TYR A 128 -10.30 2.91 -6.88
C TYR A 128 -10.10 3.81 -8.11
N LEU A 129 -9.00 3.63 -8.85
CA LEU A 129 -8.74 4.40 -10.07
C LEU A 129 -9.84 4.16 -11.11
N ASP A 130 -10.18 2.90 -11.36
CA ASP A 130 -11.26 2.54 -12.30
C ASP A 130 -12.62 3.08 -11.87
N LEU A 131 -12.94 3.00 -10.57
CA LEU A 131 -14.22 3.50 -10.05
C LEU A 131 -14.35 5.01 -10.21
N VAL A 132 -13.27 5.76 -9.99
CA VAL A 132 -13.25 7.21 -10.20
C VAL A 132 -13.43 7.55 -11.68
N ASP A 133 -12.70 6.85 -12.55
CA ASP A 133 -12.72 7.12 -13.99
C ASP A 133 -14.07 6.76 -14.64
N THR A 134 -14.66 5.63 -14.25
CA THR A 134 -16.00 5.21 -14.69
C THR A 134 -17.15 6.01 -14.04
N GLY A 135 -16.84 6.95 -13.14
CA GLY A 135 -17.84 7.74 -12.41
C GLY A 135 -18.66 6.95 -11.38
N ALA A 136 -18.22 5.74 -11.02
CA ALA A 136 -18.84 4.88 -10.03
C ALA A 136 -18.43 5.22 -8.57
N ALA A 137 -17.39 6.04 -8.39
CA ALA A 137 -17.00 6.61 -7.11
C ALA A 137 -16.62 8.09 -7.25
N ASP A 138 -16.83 8.84 -6.17
CA ASP A 138 -16.38 10.23 -6.09
C ASP A 138 -14.86 10.31 -5.94
N VAL A 139 -14.28 11.35 -6.53
CA VAL A 139 -12.90 11.74 -6.24
C VAL A 139 -12.81 12.15 -4.76
N ALA A 140 -11.80 11.66 -4.05
CA ALA A 140 -11.57 12.09 -2.68
C ALA A 140 -11.50 13.64 -2.59
N PRO A 141 -12.14 14.25 -1.58
CA PRO A 141 -12.34 15.69 -1.54
C PRO A 141 -11.02 16.46 -1.59
N GLY A 142 -10.98 17.55 -2.35
CA GLY A 142 -9.80 18.40 -2.50
C GLY A 142 -8.61 17.68 -3.17
N ILE A 143 -7.40 18.02 -2.71
CA ILE A 143 -6.14 17.51 -3.27
C ILE A 143 -5.67 16.20 -2.62
N PHE A 144 -6.48 15.58 -1.75
CA PHE A 144 -6.06 14.43 -0.95
C PHE A 144 -6.11 13.11 -1.72
N GLY A 145 -6.89 13.04 -2.80
CA GLY A 145 -6.98 11.86 -3.66
C GLY A 145 -5.82 11.75 -4.65
N ILE A 146 -5.39 10.51 -4.94
CA ILE A 146 -4.35 10.29 -5.95
C ILE A 146 -4.79 10.77 -7.33
N SER A 147 -6.07 10.60 -7.68
CA SER A 147 -6.64 11.12 -8.93
C SER A 147 -6.62 12.63 -9.00
N SER A 148 -6.93 13.34 -7.90
CA SER A 148 -6.79 14.80 -7.82
C SER A 148 -5.34 15.25 -7.99
N GLN A 149 -4.39 14.54 -7.36
CA GLN A 149 -2.96 14.86 -7.46
C GLN A 149 -2.41 14.64 -8.87
N VAL A 150 -2.88 13.61 -9.58
CA VAL A 150 -2.57 13.41 -10.99
C VAL A 150 -3.21 14.51 -11.84
N ALA A 151 -4.48 14.83 -11.61
CA ALA A 151 -5.17 15.88 -12.36
C ALA A 151 -4.47 17.25 -12.26
N LEU A 152 -3.89 17.57 -11.09
CA LEU A 152 -3.10 18.80 -10.86
C LEU A 152 -1.85 18.92 -11.73
N LEU A 153 -1.36 17.81 -12.28
CA LEU A 153 -0.20 17.81 -13.17
C LEU A 153 -0.59 18.07 -14.63
N ASN A 154 -1.88 18.10 -14.96
CA ASN A 154 -2.29 18.57 -16.30
C ASN A 154 -1.84 20.01 -16.52
N THR A 155 -1.61 20.34 -17.78
CA THR A 155 -1.37 21.72 -18.21
C THR A 155 -2.56 22.60 -17.85
N THR A 156 -2.26 23.84 -17.45
CA THR A 156 -3.28 24.88 -17.29
C THR A 156 -3.46 25.67 -18.58
N TRP A 157 -4.63 26.29 -18.77
CA TRP A 157 -4.89 27.15 -19.93
C TRP A 157 -3.89 28.33 -20.05
N LEU A 158 -3.29 28.76 -18.93
CA LEU A 158 -2.25 29.79 -18.90
C LEU A 158 -0.91 29.28 -19.45
N GLU A 159 -0.51 28.05 -19.11
CA GLU A 159 0.72 27.44 -19.64
C GLU A 159 0.60 27.13 -21.14
N GLU A 160 -0.60 26.81 -21.61
CA GLU A 160 -0.85 26.51 -23.03
C GLU A 160 -0.99 27.78 -23.90
N GLN A 161 -1.16 28.95 -23.28
CA GLN A 161 -1.47 30.18 -24.00
C GLN A 161 -0.31 30.60 -24.93
N GLY A 162 -0.63 30.74 -26.23
CA GLY A 162 0.32 31.20 -27.24
C GLY A 162 1.28 30.12 -27.76
N LEU A 163 1.15 28.87 -27.31
CA LEU A 163 1.93 27.76 -27.85
C LEU A 163 1.39 27.29 -29.21
N GLY A 164 2.31 26.94 -30.12
CA GLY A 164 1.99 26.19 -31.33
C GLY A 164 1.74 24.71 -31.03
N ALA A 165 1.16 23.98 -31.99
CA ALA A 165 0.74 22.58 -31.80
C ALA A 165 1.87 21.67 -31.29
N ASP A 166 3.08 21.76 -31.88
CA ASP A 166 4.22 20.91 -31.48
C ASP A 166 4.71 21.24 -30.06
N ALA A 167 4.77 22.53 -29.70
CA ALA A 167 5.18 22.97 -28.38
C ALA A 167 4.15 22.57 -27.30
N LEU A 168 2.87 22.66 -27.62
CA LEU A 168 1.77 22.21 -26.77
C LEU A 168 1.85 20.70 -26.53
N ALA A 169 2.01 19.91 -27.60
CA ALA A 169 2.12 18.45 -27.50
C ALA A 169 3.35 18.03 -26.68
N ALA A 170 4.49 18.72 -26.85
CA ALA A 170 5.70 18.49 -26.05
C ALA A 170 5.47 18.78 -24.56
N LEU A 171 4.84 19.90 -24.22
CA LEU A 171 4.51 20.27 -22.85
C LEU A 171 3.54 19.28 -22.20
N GLN A 172 2.47 18.90 -22.90
CA GLN A 172 1.49 17.93 -22.41
C GLN A 172 2.10 16.53 -22.21
N LEU A 173 3.05 16.13 -23.06
CA LEU A 173 3.79 14.89 -22.89
C LEU A 173 4.78 14.97 -21.71
N GLU A 174 5.42 16.12 -21.48
CA GLU A 174 6.26 16.34 -20.30
C GLU A 174 5.44 16.20 -19.00
N ARG A 175 4.29 16.88 -18.93
CA ARG A 175 3.36 16.79 -17.80
C ARG A 175 2.86 15.37 -17.56
N PHE A 176 2.54 14.64 -18.64
CA PHE A 176 2.16 13.24 -18.56
C PHE A 176 3.29 12.37 -17.97
N ARG A 177 4.54 12.57 -18.39
CA ARG A 177 5.70 11.85 -17.82
C ARG A 177 5.93 12.18 -16.34
N GLN A 178 5.67 13.42 -15.92
CA GLN A 178 5.74 13.79 -14.50
C GLN A 178 4.66 13.04 -13.69
N ALA A 179 3.44 12.94 -14.22
CA ALA A 179 2.36 12.16 -13.61
C ALA A 179 2.70 10.67 -13.53
N MET A 180 3.27 10.10 -14.60
CA MET A 180 3.77 8.72 -14.59
C MET A 180 4.85 8.49 -13.53
N ALA A 181 5.81 9.41 -13.39
CA ALA A 181 6.86 9.29 -12.39
C ALA A 181 6.30 9.33 -10.96
N PHE A 182 5.33 10.22 -10.70
CA PHE A 182 4.65 10.31 -9.42
C PHE A 182 3.86 9.03 -9.08
N LEU A 183 3.02 8.58 -10.00
CA LEU A 183 2.14 7.42 -9.79
C LEU A 183 2.93 6.11 -9.80
N GLY A 184 3.91 5.98 -10.71
CA GLY A 184 4.80 4.84 -10.82
C GLY A 184 5.62 4.61 -9.56
N ARG A 185 6.18 5.66 -8.95
CA ARG A 185 6.85 5.53 -7.63
C ARG A 185 5.88 5.10 -6.53
N SER A 186 4.66 5.62 -6.53
CA SER A 186 3.65 5.25 -5.54
C SER A 186 3.28 3.77 -5.65
N LEU A 187 3.04 3.28 -6.88
CA LEU A 187 2.78 1.87 -7.18
C LEU A 187 3.95 0.97 -6.77
N GLU A 188 5.18 1.33 -7.16
CA GLU A 188 6.39 0.58 -6.80
C GLU A 188 6.46 0.38 -5.28
N ARG A 189 6.32 1.47 -4.51
CA ARG A 189 6.32 1.39 -3.04
C ARG A 189 5.17 0.56 -2.50
N PHE A 190 3.99 0.61 -3.11
CA PHE A 190 2.85 -0.21 -2.72
C PHE A 190 3.14 -1.71 -2.89
N VAL A 191 3.64 -2.09 -4.08
CA VAL A 191 4.01 -3.47 -4.41
C VAL A 191 5.15 -3.99 -3.52
N LEU A 192 6.20 -3.19 -3.31
CA LEU A 192 7.31 -3.59 -2.44
C LEU A 192 6.85 -3.80 -0.99
N ARG A 193 5.91 -3.00 -0.48
CA ARG A 193 5.31 -3.23 0.84
C ARG A 193 4.48 -4.50 0.89
N ALA A 194 3.70 -4.80 -0.15
CA ALA A 194 2.90 -6.02 -0.23
C ALA A 194 3.80 -7.27 -0.29
N ILE A 195 4.86 -7.24 -1.10
CA ILE A 195 5.89 -8.29 -1.14
C ILE A 195 6.53 -8.46 0.24
N GLY A 196 6.93 -7.36 0.88
CA GLY A 196 7.51 -7.38 2.23
C GLY A 196 6.57 -7.98 3.28
N GLN A 197 5.26 -7.71 3.20
CA GLN A 197 4.25 -8.30 4.08
C GLN A 197 4.18 -9.82 3.94
N VAL A 198 4.12 -10.31 2.70
CA VAL A 198 4.07 -11.75 2.44
C VAL A 198 5.34 -12.44 2.92
N LEU A 199 6.51 -11.89 2.57
CA LEU A 199 7.80 -12.47 2.94
C LEU A 199 8.05 -12.46 4.45
N ALA A 200 7.51 -11.46 5.16
CA ALA A 200 7.60 -11.39 6.61
C ALA A 200 6.66 -12.38 7.31
N ALA A 201 5.55 -12.78 6.69
CA ALA A 201 4.50 -13.51 7.38
C ALA A 201 5.01 -14.81 8.03
N ASP A 202 5.81 -15.59 7.31
CA ASP A 202 6.35 -16.84 7.85
C ASP A 202 7.43 -16.62 8.93
N SER A 203 8.18 -15.52 8.84
CA SER A 203 9.13 -15.14 9.89
C SER A 203 8.39 -14.73 11.16
N VAL A 204 7.27 -14.01 11.03
CA VAL A 204 6.40 -13.63 12.16
C VAL A 204 5.76 -14.88 12.78
N ARG A 205 5.26 -15.83 11.98
CA ARG A 205 4.68 -17.09 12.48
C ARG A 205 5.66 -17.93 13.29
N ARG A 206 6.93 -17.95 12.86
CA ARG A 206 8.03 -18.71 13.48
C ARG A 206 8.76 -17.95 14.58
N ALA A 207 8.42 -16.69 14.81
CA ALA A 207 9.05 -15.87 15.83
C ALA A 207 8.83 -16.45 17.24
N GLU A 208 9.79 -16.20 18.13
CA GLU A 208 9.79 -16.74 19.49
C GLU A 208 8.61 -16.17 20.27
N ARG A 209 7.87 -17.05 20.95
CA ARG A 209 6.73 -16.72 21.80
C ARG A 209 7.14 -16.84 23.25
N LEU A 210 7.07 -15.74 23.98
CA LEU A 210 7.50 -15.61 25.37
C LEU A 210 6.28 -15.35 26.28
N PHE A 211 6.46 -15.56 27.59
CA PHE A 211 5.47 -15.27 28.63
C PHE A 211 4.09 -15.93 28.35
N ASP A 212 4.12 -17.25 28.20
CA ASP A 212 2.94 -18.08 27.83
C ASP A 212 2.33 -17.69 26.48
N GLY A 213 3.16 -17.16 25.59
CA GLY A 213 2.78 -16.73 24.24
C GLY A 213 2.12 -15.35 24.16
N ARG A 214 2.14 -14.57 25.24
CA ARG A 214 1.63 -13.19 25.27
C ARG A 214 2.57 -12.18 24.64
N VAL A 215 3.85 -12.50 24.48
CA VAL A 215 4.82 -11.66 23.76
C VAL A 215 5.37 -12.40 22.55
N LEU A 216 5.41 -11.71 21.41
CA LEU A 216 6.12 -12.16 20.23
C LEU A 216 7.44 -11.39 20.09
N LEU A 217 8.57 -12.09 20.01
CA LEU A 217 9.88 -11.48 19.80
C LEU A 217 10.31 -11.64 18.34
N LEU A 218 10.43 -10.52 17.62
CA LEU A 218 10.91 -10.50 16.24
C LEU A 218 12.43 -10.28 16.20
N ALA A 219 13.08 -10.97 15.26
CA ALA A 219 14.52 -10.85 15.04
C ALA A 219 14.94 -9.50 14.43
N ASP A 220 14.09 -8.93 13.57
CA ASP A 220 14.39 -7.73 12.81
C ASP A 220 13.39 -6.60 13.07
N GLY A 221 13.90 -5.36 13.08
CA GLY A 221 13.09 -4.16 13.11
C GLY A 221 12.39 -3.89 11.78
N GLY A 222 11.22 -3.25 11.84
CA GLY A 222 10.47 -2.84 10.65
C GLY A 222 9.73 -3.99 9.95
N MET A 223 9.77 -5.21 10.50
CA MET A 223 9.01 -6.35 9.98
C MET A 223 7.50 -6.10 10.12
N PRO A 224 6.70 -6.21 9.04
CA PRO A 224 5.24 -6.04 9.12
C PRO A 224 4.59 -7.27 9.78
N TRP A 225 4.23 -7.15 11.06
CA TRP A 225 3.68 -8.24 11.84
C TRP A 225 2.17 -8.14 12.11
N THR A 226 1.59 -6.92 12.05
CA THR A 226 0.24 -6.65 12.57
C THR A 226 -0.84 -7.55 11.99
N ARG A 227 -0.91 -7.71 10.66
CA ARG A 227 -1.93 -8.56 10.00
C ARG A 227 -1.87 -10.02 10.47
N VAL A 228 -0.66 -10.59 10.53
CA VAL A 228 -0.46 -11.99 10.97
C VAL A 228 -0.82 -12.15 12.45
N VAL A 229 -0.30 -11.28 13.32
CA VAL A 229 -0.53 -11.37 14.77
C VAL A 229 -2.00 -11.16 15.12
N VAL A 230 -2.68 -10.19 14.48
CA VAL A 230 -4.09 -9.90 14.75
C VAL A 230 -4.98 -11.08 14.32
N ARG A 231 -4.75 -11.66 13.14
CA ARG A 231 -5.58 -12.75 12.61
C ARG A 231 -5.28 -14.12 13.22
N GLU A 232 -4.01 -14.42 13.49
CA GLU A 232 -3.56 -15.79 13.75
C GLU A 232 -3.07 -16.01 15.19
N MET A 233 -2.84 -14.93 15.96
CA MET A 233 -2.23 -15.01 17.29
C MET A 233 -3.03 -14.21 18.33
N PRO A 234 -4.29 -14.58 18.63
CA PRO A 234 -5.18 -13.83 19.53
C PRO A 234 -4.61 -13.63 20.95
N GLN A 235 -3.73 -14.51 21.41
CA GLN A 235 -3.10 -14.45 22.73
C GLN A 235 -1.95 -13.43 22.83
N VAL A 236 -1.35 -13.03 21.71
CA VAL A 236 -0.19 -12.10 21.73
C VAL A 236 -0.70 -10.70 22.02
N GLN A 237 -0.21 -10.09 23.10
CA GLN A 237 -0.62 -8.76 23.55
C GLN A 237 0.45 -7.70 23.26
N LEU A 238 1.71 -8.10 23.22
CA LEU A 238 2.86 -7.24 22.94
C LEU A 238 3.78 -7.87 21.90
N VAL A 239 4.46 -7.03 21.13
CA VAL A 239 5.53 -7.43 20.21
C VAL A 239 6.80 -6.69 20.58
N VAL A 240 7.90 -7.42 20.72
CA VAL A 240 9.24 -6.90 21.01
C VAL A 240 10.12 -7.08 19.78
N TYR A 241 10.87 -6.04 19.41
CA TYR A 241 11.75 -6.08 18.24
C TYR A 241 12.87 -5.04 18.34
N PRO A 242 14.03 -5.24 17.69
CA PRO A 242 15.07 -4.22 17.63
C PRO A 242 14.63 -3.04 16.76
N GLU A 243 15.01 -1.83 17.12
CA GLU A 243 14.79 -0.63 16.31
C GLU A 243 15.71 -0.64 15.09
N SER A 244 15.16 -0.32 13.91
CA SER A 244 15.95 -0.27 12.69
C SER A 244 17.02 0.84 12.78
N GLY A 245 18.29 0.45 12.67
CA GLY A 245 19.42 1.38 12.62
C GLY A 245 19.82 1.99 13.97
N ARG A 246 19.30 1.50 15.10
CA ARG A 246 19.68 1.94 16.45
C ARG A 246 19.85 0.75 17.39
N PRO A 247 20.82 0.81 18.34
CA PRO A 247 20.99 -0.23 19.36
C PRO A 247 19.95 -0.06 20.47
N GLN A 248 18.68 -0.27 20.12
CA GLN A 248 17.53 -0.15 21.00
C GLN A 248 16.51 -1.22 20.63
N TYR A 249 15.72 -1.66 21.60
CA TYR A 249 14.55 -2.52 21.42
C TYR A 249 13.28 -1.76 21.75
N GLN A 250 12.22 -2.05 21.01
CA GLN A 250 10.89 -1.50 21.22
C GLN A 250 9.97 -2.59 21.74
N ILE A 251 9.07 -2.23 22.64
CA ILE A 251 7.88 -2.99 22.98
C ILE A 251 6.68 -2.25 22.41
N ARG A 252 5.81 -2.94 21.67
CA ARG A 252 4.64 -2.35 21.04
C ARG A 252 3.39 -3.16 21.34
N THR A 253 2.29 -2.48 21.62
CA THR A 253 1.00 -3.13 21.84
C THR A 253 0.43 -3.68 20.54
N VAL A 254 -0.29 -4.79 20.65
CA VAL A 254 -1.02 -5.38 19.52
C VAL A 254 -2.41 -4.72 19.43
N PRO A 255 -2.83 -4.21 18.26
CA PRO A 255 -4.19 -3.71 18.07
C PRO A 255 -5.27 -4.78 18.35
N ALA A 256 -6.41 -4.34 18.86
CA ALA A 256 -7.57 -5.20 19.10
C ALA A 256 -8.13 -5.76 17.78
N ALA A 257 -8.15 -4.94 16.73
CA ALA A 257 -8.50 -5.32 15.37
C ALA A 257 -7.62 -4.60 14.33
N GLU A 258 -7.64 -5.09 13.09
CA GLU A 258 -6.92 -4.46 11.99
C GLU A 258 -7.43 -3.04 11.73
N GLY A 259 -6.52 -2.09 11.58
CA GLY A 259 -6.85 -0.70 11.29
C GLY A 259 -7.35 0.11 12.48
N THR A 260 -7.47 -0.46 13.68
CA THR A 260 -7.91 0.26 14.88
C THR A 260 -6.73 0.77 15.72
N PHE A 261 -6.94 1.89 16.43
CA PHE A 261 -5.99 2.39 17.44
C PHE A 261 -6.16 1.76 18.81
N ALA A 262 -7.28 1.07 19.07
CA ALA A 262 -7.50 0.35 20.31
C ALA A 262 -6.53 -0.82 20.42
N SER A 263 -5.80 -0.93 21.54
CA SER A 263 -4.87 -2.02 21.82
C SER A 263 -5.55 -3.17 22.57
N ARG A 264 -5.00 -4.38 22.48
CA ARG A 264 -5.41 -5.52 23.32
C ARG A 264 -5.13 -5.28 24.80
N ILE A 265 -4.02 -4.59 25.08
CA ILE A 265 -3.66 -4.00 26.36
C ILE A 265 -2.96 -2.68 26.10
N ASP A 266 -3.07 -1.74 27.03
CA ASP A 266 -2.20 -0.56 27.08
C ASP A 266 -0.98 -0.83 27.98
N LEU A 267 0.12 -0.14 27.73
CA LEU A 267 1.23 -0.11 28.67
C LEU A 267 0.79 0.57 30.00
N PRO A 268 1.45 0.32 31.13
CA PRO A 268 1.04 0.87 32.42
C PRO A 268 0.89 2.39 32.40
N ARG A 269 -0.24 2.91 32.90
CA ARG A 269 -0.54 4.36 32.92
C ARG A 269 0.54 5.20 33.58
N ALA A 270 1.21 4.65 34.60
CA ALA A 270 2.31 5.32 35.29
C ALA A 270 3.52 5.61 34.38
N TRP A 271 3.63 4.97 33.21
CA TRP A 271 4.72 5.18 32.26
C TRP A 271 4.41 6.29 31.24
N ALA A 272 3.16 6.76 31.17
CA ALA A 272 2.68 7.66 30.12
C ALA A 272 3.57 8.91 29.98
N GLY A 273 4.28 9.00 28.85
CA GLY A 273 5.11 10.16 28.50
C GLY A 273 6.46 10.23 29.21
N LEU A 274 6.79 9.27 30.09
CA LEU A 274 8.05 9.26 30.81
C LEU A 274 9.23 8.91 29.89
N ARG A 275 10.39 9.47 30.20
CA ARG A 275 11.65 9.27 29.45
C ARG A 275 12.82 9.07 30.39
N ASP A 276 13.81 8.33 29.90
CA ASP A 276 15.11 8.12 30.54
C ASP A 276 14.97 7.86 32.06
N GLN A 277 15.59 8.68 32.91
CA GLN A 277 15.61 8.46 34.35
C GLN A 277 14.22 8.38 34.99
N GLU A 278 13.25 9.16 34.52
CA GLU A 278 11.88 9.13 35.07
C GLU A 278 11.23 7.76 34.82
N LEU A 279 11.46 7.18 33.65
CA LEU A 279 10.96 5.84 33.32
C LEU A 279 11.73 4.76 34.08
N VAL A 280 13.05 4.92 34.23
CA VAL A 280 13.89 4.03 35.05
C VAL A 280 13.38 3.99 36.49
N ASP A 281 13.08 5.14 37.09
CA ASP A 281 12.64 5.24 38.48
C ASP A 281 11.31 4.52 38.73
N VAL A 282 10.39 4.57 37.77
CA VAL A 282 9.07 3.91 37.87
C VAL A 282 9.12 2.43 37.53
N THR A 283 9.98 2.02 36.59
CA THR A 283 10.02 0.63 36.09
C THR A 283 11.06 -0.24 36.80
N GLY A 284 12.09 0.37 37.38
CA GLY A 284 13.30 -0.30 37.84
C GLY A 284 14.17 -0.88 36.71
N VAL A 285 13.86 -0.58 35.44
CA VAL A 285 14.64 -1.07 34.28
C VAL A 285 15.68 -0.02 33.91
N ALA A 286 16.94 -0.29 34.27
CA ALA A 286 18.05 0.68 34.22
C ALA A 286 18.34 1.29 32.84
N ASP A 287 17.94 0.61 31.76
CA ASP A 287 18.19 1.04 30.38
C ASP A 287 16.91 1.38 29.61
N ALA A 288 15.81 1.61 30.33
CA ALA A 288 14.57 2.13 29.75
C ALA A 288 14.80 3.53 29.16
N VAL A 289 14.22 3.79 27.97
CA VAL A 289 14.47 5.00 27.18
C VAL A 289 13.26 5.92 27.14
N PHE A 290 12.08 5.38 26.82
CA PHE A 290 10.85 6.17 26.76
C PHE A 290 9.61 5.29 26.77
N CYS A 291 8.47 5.87 27.14
CA CYS A 291 7.14 5.34 26.87
C CYS A 291 6.28 6.44 26.26
N HIS A 292 5.54 6.14 25.19
CA HIS A 292 4.65 7.09 24.55
C HIS A 292 3.50 7.46 25.50
N LEU A 293 3.04 8.72 25.43
CA LEU A 293 1.94 9.24 26.27
C LEU A 293 0.67 8.38 26.18
N ASN A 294 0.31 7.98 24.95
CA ASN A 294 -0.82 7.10 24.65
C ASN A 294 -0.52 5.60 24.81
N LEU A 295 0.55 5.22 25.52
CA LEU A 295 0.78 3.88 26.06
C LEU A 295 0.83 2.72 25.03
N PHE A 296 1.03 2.99 23.73
CA PHE A 296 1.10 1.94 22.71
C PHE A 296 2.52 1.45 22.38
N ILE A 297 3.54 2.17 22.84
CA ILE A 297 4.95 1.84 22.58
C ILE A 297 5.86 2.36 23.69
N ALA A 298 6.86 1.57 24.06
CA ALA A 298 7.99 1.98 24.88
C ALA A 298 9.27 1.31 24.37
N GLY A 299 10.43 1.70 24.91
CA GLY A 299 11.71 1.14 24.48
C GLY A 299 12.77 1.10 25.56
N ALA A 300 13.74 0.20 25.36
CA ALA A 300 14.92 0.02 26.20
C ALA A 300 16.16 -0.25 25.34
N ARG A 301 17.36 0.06 25.81
CA ARG A 301 18.58 -0.09 24.99
C ARG A 301 18.93 -1.55 24.69
N SER A 302 18.62 -2.46 25.61
CA SER A 302 18.87 -3.89 25.47
C SER A 302 17.60 -4.70 25.22
N ARG A 303 17.79 -5.91 24.68
CA ARG A 303 16.71 -6.91 24.53
C ARG A 303 16.15 -7.28 25.90
N GLU A 304 17.03 -7.47 26.88
CA GLU A 304 16.71 -7.86 28.24
C GLU A 304 15.85 -6.79 28.92
N GLY A 305 16.23 -5.51 28.79
CA GLY A 305 15.45 -4.38 29.29
C GLY A 305 14.06 -4.32 28.67
N ALA A 306 13.96 -4.48 27.35
CA ALA A 306 12.66 -4.48 26.65
C ALA A 306 11.78 -5.66 27.07
N LEU A 307 12.34 -6.87 27.21
CA LEU A 307 11.61 -8.03 27.72
C LEU A 307 11.18 -7.83 29.17
N ARG A 308 11.98 -7.14 30.00
CA ARG A 308 11.61 -6.82 31.38
C ARG A 308 10.45 -5.85 31.44
N LEU A 309 10.46 -4.80 30.61
CA LEU A 309 9.31 -3.89 30.47
C LEU A 309 8.06 -4.64 29.98
N ALA A 310 8.20 -5.52 28.99
CA ALA A 310 7.08 -6.32 28.51
C ALA A 310 6.45 -7.16 29.63
N GLN A 311 7.25 -7.83 30.45
CA GLN A 311 6.77 -8.58 31.63
C GLN A 311 6.01 -7.67 32.61
N LEU A 312 6.59 -6.51 32.98
CA LEU A 312 5.95 -5.57 33.90
C LEU A 312 4.61 -5.05 33.37
N ALA A 313 4.53 -4.79 32.06
CA ALA A 313 3.29 -4.38 31.41
C ALA A 313 2.21 -5.47 31.46
N LEU A 314 2.58 -6.74 31.24
CA LEU A 314 1.66 -7.87 31.35
C LEU A 314 1.15 -8.07 32.79
N ASP A 315 2.01 -7.88 33.78
CA ASP A 315 1.65 -8.03 35.20
C ASP A 315 0.73 -6.89 35.66
N GLY A 316 1.00 -5.66 35.22
CA GLY A 316 0.15 -4.50 35.50
C GLY A 316 -1.24 -4.60 34.86
N ALA A 317 -1.34 -5.13 33.64
CA ALA A 317 -2.61 -5.35 32.96
C ALA A 317 -3.52 -6.38 33.66
N ALA A 318 -2.93 -7.37 34.37
CA ALA A 318 -3.71 -8.33 35.15
C ALA A 318 -4.34 -7.70 36.42
N GLY A 319 -3.79 -6.60 36.92
CA GLY A 319 -4.29 -5.87 38.09
C GLY A 319 -5.31 -4.75 37.78
N ASP A 320 -5.38 -4.28 36.54
CA ASP A 320 -6.19 -3.11 36.12
C ASP A 320 -7.52 -3.50 35.48
N THR A 321 -8.19 -4.55 35.98
CA THR A 321 -9.54 -4.97 35.51
C THR A 321 -10.66 -3.98 35.88
N GLY A 322 -10.33 -2.74 36.24
CA GLY A 322 -11.28 -1.64 36.45
C GLY A 322 -11.56 -0.90 35.15
N GLU A 323 -12.81 -1.04 34.67
CA GLU A 323 -13.52 -0.32 33.60
C GLU A 323 -12.73 0.38 32.46
N PRO A 324 -13.08 0.13 31.19
CA PRO A 324 -12.47 0.83 30.06
C PRO A 324 -12.75 2.34 30.14
N GLY A 325 -11.68 3.10 30.41
CA GLY A 325 -11.72 4.56 30.31
C GLY A 325 -12.10 4.98 28.90
N ALA A 326 -13.06 5.89 28.81
CA ALA A 326 -13.56 6.45 27.55
C ALA A 326 -12.41 6.96 26.67
N PRO A 327 -12.51 6.83 25.33
CA PRO A 327 -11.47 7.29 24.43
C PRO A 327 -11.30 8.81 24.54
N THR A 328 -10.13 9.26 24.99
CA THR A 328 -9.68 10.64 24.80
C THR A 328 -9.41 10.86 23.32
N ARG A 329 -10.11 11.85 22.76
CA ARG A 329 -10.11 12.28 21.35
C ARG A 329 -8.73 12.62 20.80
#